data_AF-A0AAE2ZWT0-F1
#
_entry.id   AF-A0AAE2ZWT0-F1
#
_cell.length_a   1.000
_cell.length_b   1.000
_cell.length_c   1.000
_cell.angle_alpha   90.00
_cell.angle_beta   90.00
_cell.angle_gamma   90.00
#
_symmetry.space_group_name_H-M   'P 1'
#
loop_
_entity.id
_entity.type
_entity.pdbx_description
1 polymer ?
#
loop_
_entity_poly.entity_id
_entity_poly.type
_entity_poly.pdbx_seq_one_letter_code
_entity_poly.pdbx_strand_id
1 'polypeptide(L)'
;MSKDKIKNSITGYGLVFKRVMKDTTISIEAKALYSYLSSYAGVDETAFPSVDLIKHELAIGKQRYQRARKELETAGYLQVDRKQNGNIYGSNLYTIYHSPRWVDSRPVEIQSVEIQSLDNQPTTINSITNNNYTNNNKTINNSATDVTHEQFEEWWKLYDKKKDKKISFTKFKSCLKKHSFEQIMQGTREYLKTITDKQYQKYPKTFLTNESYMNDYSEEIKETGIDQLERMKYDESYWD
;
A
#
# COMPACT_ATOMS: atom_id res chain seq x y z
N MET A 1 17.41 -60.64 -7.31
CA MET A 1 17.29 -59.38 -6.53
C MET A 1 17.20 -58.22 -7.51
N SER A 2 15.99 -57.70 -7.73
CA SER A 2 15.76 -56.53 -8.57
C SER A 2 16.36 -55.31 -7.86
N LYS A 3 17.25 -54.58 -8.52
CA LYS A 3 17.71 -53.27 -8.05
C LYS A 3 16.55 -52.31 -8.32
N ASP A 4 15.79 -51.98 -7.29
CA ASP A 4 14.80 -50.91 -7.35
C ASP A 4 15.52 -49.59 -7.68
N LYS A 5 15.57 -49.26 -8.97
CA LYS A 5 15.92 -47.91 -9.43
C LYS A 5 14.77 -47.01 -9.01
N ILE A 6 14.95 -46.32 -7.89
CA ILE A 6 14.17 -45.13 -7.54
C ILE A 6 14.28 -44.18 -8.73
N LYS A 7 13.21 -44.08 -9.53
CA LYS A 7 13.08 -43.03 -10.55
C LYS A 7 12.88 -41.73 -9.79
N ASN A 8 13.98 -41.08 -9.43
CA ASN A 8 13.93 -39.78 -8.79
C ASN A 8 13.43 -38.78 -9.84
N SER A 9 12.14 -38.42 -9.79
CA SER A 9 11.54 -37.37 -10.62
C SER A 9 11.97 -35.98 -10.13
N ILE A 10 13.23 -35.82 -9.73
CA ILE A 10 13.80 -34.55 -9.32
C ILE A 10 14.09 -33.78 -10.62
N THR A 11 13.23 -32.82 -10.93
CA THR A 11 13.33 -31.94 -12.10
C THR A 11 14.39 -30.85 -11.93
N GLY A 12 15.19 -30.90 -10.86
CA GLY A 12 16.31 -29.99 -10.59
C GLY A 12 16.61 -29.89 -9.10
N TYR A 13 17.79 -29.36 -8.76
CA TYR A 13 18.17 -28.99 -7.40
C TYR A 13 18.88 -27.63 -7.40
N GLY A 14 18.76 -26.91 -6.29
CA GLY A 14 19.45 -25.64 -6.05
C GLY A 14 20.54 -25.75 -5.00
N LEU A 15 21.62 -25.00 -5.16
CA LEU A 15 22.64 -24.85 -4.12
C LEU A 15 22.25 -23.73 -3.17
N VAL A 16 22.00 -24.09 -1.91
CA VAL A 16 21.67 -23.11 -0.85
C VAL A 16 22.88 -22.93 0.06
N PHE A 17 23.35 -21.69 0.20
CA PHE A 17 24.54 -21.40 0.97
C PHE A 17 24.29 -21.45 2.48
N LYS A 18 25.10 -22.27 3.17
CA LYS A 18 25.04 -22.46 4.62
C LYS A 18 25.12 -21.15 5.41
N ARG A 19 25.85 -20.15 4.88
CA ARG A 19 25.98 -18.82 5.50
C ARG A 19 24.63 -18.13 5.66
N VAL A 20 23.83 -18.10 4.59
CA VAL A 20 22.49 -17.48 4.58
C VAL A 20 21.54 -18.23 5.52
N MET A 21 21.62 -19.57 5.53
CA MET A 21 20.80 -20.38 6.45
C MET A 21 21.17 -20.17 7.93
N LYS A 22 22.45 -19.91 8.21
CA LYS A 22 22.97 -19.62 9.56
C LYS A 22 22.75 -18.18 10.01
N ASP A 23 22.44 -17.27 9.11
CA ASP A 23 22.23 -15.88 9.45
C ASP A 23 20.98 -15.72 10.32
N THR A 24 21.15 -15.25 11.55
CA THR A 24 20.05 -15.05 12.51
C THR A 24 19.36 -13.70 12.34
N THR A 25 19.91 -12.81 11.51
CA THR A 25 19.36 -11.47 11.28
C THR A 25 18.22 -11.46 10.27
N ILE A 26 18.11 -12.53 9.47
CA ILE A 26 17.06 -12.68 8.45
C ILE A 26 15.99 -13.70 8.87
N SER A 27 14.74 -13.40 8.53
CA SER A 27 13.58 -14.21 8.85
C SER A 27 13.55 -15.55 8.12
N ILE A 28 12.72 -16.48 8.63
CA ILE A 28 12.51 -17.77 7.99
C ILE A 28 11.94 -17.64 6.57
N GLU A 29 11.10 -16.63 6.33
CA GLU A 29 10.52 -16.35 5.02
C GLU A 29 11.58 -15.84 4.03
N ALA A 30 12.51 -15.01 4.50
CA ALA A 30 13.65 -14.57 3.71
C ALA A 30 14.54 -15.77 3.31
N LYS A 31 14.81 -16.68 4.25
CA LYS A 31 15.56 -17.92 3.98
C LYS A 31 14.84 -18.82 2.98
N ALA A 32 13.52 -18.96 3.11
CA ALA A 32 12.71 -19.75 2.18
C ALA A 32 12.74 -19.14 0.76
N LEU A 33 12.57 -17.82 0.65
CA LEU A 33 12.63 -17.11 -0.62
C LEU A 33 14.02 -17.23 -1.27
N TYR A 34 15.09 -17.05 -0.50
CA TYR A 34 16.46 -17.26 -0.98
C TYR A 34 16.65 -18.67 -1.52
N SER A 35 16.26 -19.67 -0.73
CA SER A 35 16.41 -21.09 -1.10
C SER A 35 15.63 -21.45 -2.36
N TYR A 36 14.40 -20.92 -2.48
CA TYR A 36 13.58 -21.05 -3.67
C TYR A 36 14.27 -20.42 -4.88
N LEU A 37 14.71 -19.16 -4.80
CA LEU A 37 15.39 -18.52 -5.92
C LEU A 37 16.68 -19.28 -6.30
N SER A 38 17.41 -19.82 -5.33
CA SER A 38 18.60 -20.64 -5.57
C SER A 38 18.31 -21.95 -6.32
N SER A 39 17.10 -22.52 -6.20
CA SER A 39 16.70 -23.67 -7.03
C SER A 39 16.39 -23.32 -8.48
N TYR A 40 16.11 -22.05 -8.78
CA TYR A 40 15.89 -21.56 -10.14
C TYR A 40 17.16 -20.97 -10.78
N ALA A 41 18.10 -20.48 -9.98
CA ALA A 41 19.24 -19.72 -10.47
C ALA A 41 20.32 -20.56 -11.20
N GLY A 42 20.37 -21.86 -10.94
CA GLY A 42 21.37 -22.74 -11.57
C GLY A 42 22.81 -22.25 -11.37
N VAL A 43 23.61 -22.30 -12.44
CA VAL A 43 25.01 -21.85 -12.45
C VAL A 43 25.13 -20.33 -12.52
N ASP A 44 24.14 -19.66 -13.12
CA ASP A 44 24.23 -18.25 -13.52
C ASP A 44 23.88 -17.27 -12.39
N GLU A 45 23.71 -17.76 -11.16
CA GLU A 45 23.35 -17.00 -9.95
C GLU A 45 22.10 -16.11 -10.12
N THR A 46 21.34 -16.29 -11.20
CA THR A 46 20.25 -15.43 -11.61
C THR A 46 18.99 -16.23 -11.86
N ALA A 47 17.88 -15.79 -11.28
CA ALA A 47 16.59 -16.42 -11.40
C ALA A 47 15.57 -15.42 -11.95
N PHE A 48 14.59 -15.88 -12.73
CA PHE A 48 13.51 -15.05 -13.27
C PHE A 48 12.08 -15.59 -13.05
N PRO A 49 11.76 -16.29 -11.94
CA PRO A 49 10.38 -16.69 -11.66
C PRO A 49 9.50 -15.45 -11.43
N SER A 50 8.23 -15.52 -11.84
CA SER A 50 7.29 -14.43 -11.62
C SER A 50 6.95 -14.29 -10.13
N VAL A 51 6.61 -13.07 -9.69
CA VAL A 51 6.19 -12.84 -8.29
C VAL A 51 4.94 -13.67 -7.95
N ASP A 52 4.04 -13.85 -8.90
CA ASP A 52 2.83 -14.65 -8.71
C ASP A 52 3.16 -16.14 -8.53
N LEU A 53 4.11 -16.67 -9.30
CA LEU A 53 4.59 -18.05 -9.15
C LEU A 53 5.23 -18.28 -7.77
N ILE A 54 6.16 -17.40 -7.37
CA ILE A 54 6.84 -17.49 -6.07
C ILE A 54 5.83 -17.52 -4.92
N LYS A 55 4.87 -16.58 -4.92
CA LYS A 55 3.85 -16.49 -3.86
C LYS A 55 2.98 -17.74 -3.81
N HIS A 56 2.59 -18.25 -4.98
CA HIS A 56 1.76 -19.43 -5.09
C HIS A 56 2.48 -20.67 -4.51
N GLU A 57 3.71 -20.92 -4.95
CA GLU A 57 4.46 -22.12 -4.55
C GLU A 57 5.00 -22.05 -3.12
N LEU A 58 5.40 -20.87 -2.64
CA LEU A 58 5.78 -20.68 -1.23
C LEU A 58 4.57 -20.51 -0.29
N ALA A 59 3.35 -20.45 -0.83
CA ALA A 59 2.12 -20.19 -0.08
C ALA A 59 2.21 -18.94 0.82
N ILE A 60 2.76 -17.83 0.28
CA ILE A 60 2.93 -16.57 1.01
C ILE A 60 2.14 -15.43 0.37
N GLY A 61 1.57 -14.58 1.23
CA GLY A 61 0.86 -13.37 0.81
C GLY A 61 1.80 -12.29 0.27
N LYS A 62 1.23 -11.34 -0.49
CA LYS A 62 1.97 -10.23 -1.11
C LYS A 62 2.85 -9.46 -0.12
N GLN A 63 2.33 -9.13 1.07
CA GLN A 63 3.09 -8.33 2.05
C GLN A 63 4.27 -9.11 2.65
N ARG A 64 4.07 -10.40 2.94
CA ARG A 64 5.11 -11.30 3.44
C ARG A 64 6.25 -11.44 2.44
N TYR A 65 5.91 -11.70 1.18
CA TYR A 65 6.88 -11.70 0.08
C TYR A 65 7.69 -10.39 -0.01
N GLN A 66 7.03 -9.23 0.03
CA GLN A 66 7.74 -7.94 -0.07
C GLN A 66 8.66 -7.69 1.12
N ARG A 67 8.25 -8.08 2.33
CA ARG A 67 9.09 -8.01 3.54
C ARG A 67 10.32 -8.90 3.41
N ALA A 68 10.12 -10.18 3.07
CA ALA A 68 11.19 -11.16 2.90
C ALA A 68 12.19 -10.73 1.81
N ARG A 69 11.70 -10.23 0.68
CA ARG A 69 12.54 -9.68 -0.39
C ARG A 69 13.37 -8.49 0.10
N LYS A 70 12.74 -7.50 0.74
CA LYS A 70 13.43 -6.31 1.23
C LYS A 70 14.49 -6.66 2.27
N GLU A 71 14.21 -7.64 3.12
CA GLU A 71 15.16 -8.15 4.10
C GLU A 71 16.42 -8.75 3.45
N LEU A 72 16.25 -9.55 2.39
CA LEU A 72 17.38 -10.08 1.62
C LEU A 72 18.16 -8.99 0.86
N GLU A 73 17.46 -7.98 0.32
CA GLU A 73 18.08 -6.82 -0.33
C GLU A 73 18.92 -6.01 0.67
N THR A 74 18.36 -5.69 1.84
CA THR A 74 19.06 -4.98 2.92
C THR A 74 20.26 -5.78 3.45
N ALA A 75 20.12 -7.10 3.60
CA ALA A 75 21.20 -7.98 4.02
C ALA A 75 22.27 -8.19 2.93
N GLY A 76 22.02 -7.73 1.68
CA GLY A 76 22.97 -7.86 0.58
C GLY A 76 23.04 -9.24 -0.06
N TYR A 77 22.06 -10.11 0.18
CA TYR A 77 21.99 -11.47 -0.38
C TYR A 77 21.21 -11.53 -1.68
N LEU A 78 20.47 -10.48 -2.03
CA LEU A 78 19.60 -10.44 -3.19
C LEU A 78 19.64 -9.06 -3.85
N GLN A 79 19.76 -9.04 -5.16
CA GLN A 79 19.50 -7.86 -5.99
C GLN A 79 18.35 -8.17 -6.94
N VAL A 80 17.47 -7.20 -7.14
CA VAL A 80 16.29 -7.38 -7.99
C VAL A 80 16.21 -6.26 -9.01
N ASP A 81 16.43 -6.63 -10.27
CA ASP A 81 16.33 -5.75 -11.41
C ASP A 81 15.01 -5.98 -12.13
N ARG A 82 14.37 -4.90 -12.58
CA ARG A 82 13.15 -5.01 -13.38
C ARG A 82 13.51 -5.00 -14.86
N LYS A 83 13.21 -6.09 -15.57
CA LYS A 83 13.29 -6.07 -17.03
C LYS A 83 12.16 -5.20 -17.57
N GLN A 84 12.49 -4.17 -18.34
CA GLN A 84 11.50 -3.48 -19.17
C GLN A 84 11.39 -4.22 -20.49
N ASN A 85 10.16 -4.56 -20.90
CA ASN A 85 9.90 -5.07 -22.24
C ASN A 85 9.02 -4.04 -22.96
N GLY A 86 9.66 -3.00 -23.50
CA GLY A 86 8.97 -1.83 -24.05
C GLY A 86 8.08 -1.13 -23.00
N ASN A 87 6.80 -0.94 -23.33
CA ASN A 87 5.81 -0.24 -22.49
C ASN A 87 5.15 -1.14 -21.41
N ILE A 88 5.50 -2.43 -21.36
CA ILE A 88 4.92 -3.39 -20.40
C ILE A 88 5.95 -3.66 -19.30
N TYR A 89 5.47 -3.65 -18.05
CA TYR A 89 6.28 -4.07 -16.90
C TYR A 89 6.68 -5.55 -17.08
N GLY A 90 7.97 -5.80 -17.31
CA GLY A 90 8.49 -7.16 -17.44
C GLY A 90 8.69 -7.85 -16.09
N SER A 91 9.10 -9.11 -16.15
CA SER A 91 9.41 -9.90 -14.96
C SER A 91 10.63 -9.35 -14.21
N ASN A 92 10.70 -9.67 -12.93
CA ASN A 92 11.87 -9.39 -12.13
C ASN A 92 13.00 -10.37 -12.51
N LEU A 93 14.22 -9.86 -12.58
CA LEU A 93 15.45 -10.63 -12.61
C LEU A 93 16.07 -10.55 -11.22
N TYR A 94 16.25 -11.71 -10.59
CA TYR A 94 16.83 -11.84 -9.25
C TYR A 94 18.27 -12.30 -9.39
N THR A 95 19.22 -11.55 -8.85
CA THR A 95 20.63 -11.92 -8.75
C THR A 95 20.93 -12.29 -7.30
N ILE A 96 21.40 -13.51 -7.08
CA ILE A 96 21.60 -14.09 -5.75
C ILE A 96 23.06 -14.00 -5.37
N TYR A 97 23.35 -13.54 -4.15
CA TYR A 97 24.71 -13.48 -3.63
C TYR A 97 24.91 -14.45 -2.46
N HIS A 98 26.05 -15.13 -2.44
CA HIS A 98 26.44 -16.04 -1.36
C HIS A 98 27.15 -15.34 -0.20
N SER A 99 27.55 -14.09 -0.40
CA SER A 99 28.16 -13.22 0.60
C SER A 99 27.53 -11.85 0.51
N PRO A 100 27.24 -11.20 1.65
CA PRO A 100 26.51 -9.95 1.67
C PRO A 100 27.30 -8.91 0.91
N ARG A 101 26.73 -8.42 -0.20
CA ARG A 101 27.25 -7.24 -0.88
C ARG A 101 26.62 -6.04 -0.20
N TRP A 102 27.43 -5.14 0.32
CA TRP A 102 26.92 -3.85 0.78
C TRP A 102 26.32 -3.16 -0.44
N VAL A 103 25.00 -3.11 -0.48
CA VAL A 103 24.31 -2.27 -1.43
C VAL A 103 24.58 -0.86 -0.91
N ASP A 104 25.36 -0.07 -1.65
CA ASP A 104 25.50 1.36 -1.42
C ASP A 104 24.11 1.99 -1.48
N SER A 105 23.46 1.95 -0.33
CA SER A 105 22.22 2.64 -0.08
C SER A 105 22.62 4.09 0.02
N ARG A 106 22.77 4.77 -1.13
CA ARG A 106 22.74 6.23 -1.16
C ARG A 106 21.54 6.63 -0.32
N PRO A 107 21.74 7.36 0.78
CA PRO A 107 20.67 7.60 1.72
C PRO A 107 19.60 8.41 1.00
N VAL A 108 18.44 7.80 0.79
CA VAL A 108 17.19 8.56 0.79
C VAL A 108 16.96 8.84 2.27
N GLU A 109 17.17 10.09 2.66
CA GLU A 109 17.01 10.59 4.02
C GLU A 109 15.68 10.11 4.63
N ILE A 110 15.76 9.25 5.63
CA ILE A 110 14.70 8.96 6.58
C ILE A 110 15.39 9.04 7.95
N GLN A 111 15.14 10.12 8.68
CA GLN A 111 15.72 10.30 10.00
C GLN A 111 14.83 9.69 11.10
N SER A 112 15.48 8.77 11.82
CA SER A 112 15.28 8.25 13.18
C SER A 112 13.88 7.88 13.69
N VAL A 113 13.71 6.58 13.99
CA VAL A 113 12.82 6.11 15.05
C VAL A 113 13.70 5.57 16.18
N GLU A 114 13.66 6.24 17.34
CA GLU A 114 14.17 5.70 18.60
C GLU A 114 13.36 4.46 19.01
N ILE A 115 14.05 3.38 19.36
CA ILE A 115 13.46 2.20 20.00
C ILE A 115 13.90 2.23 21.46
N GLN A 116 12.94 2.30 22.39
CA GLN A 116 13.18 1.97 23.79
C GLN A 116 12.41 0.72 24.21
N SER A 117 13.19 -0.25 24.68
CA SER A 117 12.99 -1.39 25.58
C SER A 117 11.67 -2.17 25.58
N LEU A 118 11.76 -3.47 25.24
CA LEU A 118 10.77 -4.50 25.60
C LEU A 118 11.16 -5.12 26.96
N ASP A 119 10.27 -5.02 27.95
CA ASP A 119 10.27 -5.89 29.12
C ASP A 119 9.34 -7.10 28.90
N ASN A 120 9.72 -8.21 29.55
CA ASN A 120 9.15 -9.54 29.43
C ASN A 120 7.69 -9.66 29.94
N GLN A 121 6.95 -10.55 29.28
CA GLN A 121 5.58 -11.08 29.54
C GLN A 121 5.32 -11.56 31.00
N PRO A 122 4.08 -11.91 31.46
CA PRO A 122 2.81 -12.15 30.73
C PRO A 122 1.47 -11.63 31.37
N THR A 123 0.43 -11.55 30.53
CA THR A 123 -1.06 -11.68 30.74
C THR A 123 -1.73 -11.34 32.08
N THR A 124 -2.78 -10.49 32.07
CA THR A 124 -4.23 -10.88 32.20
C THR A 124 -5.16 -9.65 32.37
N ILE A 125 -6.27 -9.67 31.61
CA ILE A 125 -7.66 -9.29 31.99
C ILE A 125 -8.00 -7.82 32.41
N ASN A 126 -8.94 -7.26 31.62
CA ASN A 126 -10.03 -6.31 31.91
C ASN A 126 -9.89 -4.77 31.84
N SER A 127 -10.97 -4.24 31.23
CA SER A 127 -11.65 -2.95 31.37
C SER A 127 -11.00 -1.66 30.84
N ILE A 128 -11.57 -1.20 29.73
CA ILE A 128 -12.18 0.13 29.52
C ILE A 128 -11.68 1.25 30.44
N THR A 129 -11.01 2.24 29.86
CA THR A 129 -11.46 3.65 29.91
C THR A 129 -10.84 4.45 28.77
N ASN A 130 -11.70 5.21 28.09
CA ASN A 130 -11.35 6.31 27.21
C ASN A 130 -10.39 7.29 27.92
N ASN A 131 -9.49 7.92 27.16
CA ASN A 131 -9.45 9.38 27.09
C ASN A 131 -8.48 9.85 26.00
N ASN A 132 -9.01 10.70 25.12
CA ASN A 132 -8.25 11.58 24.25
C ASN A 132 -7.32 12.46 25.09
N TYR A 133 -6.05 12.53 24.73
CA TYR A 133 -5.28 13.76 24.87
C TYR A 133 -4.45 13.99 23.60
N THR A 134 -4.94 14.96 22.84
CA THR A 134 -4.18 15.82 21.93
C THR A 134 -2.84 16.22 22.54
N ASN A 135 -1.76 16.06 21.79
CA ASN A 135 -0.56 16.85 21.99
C ASN A 135 -0.17 17.51 20.66
N ASN A 136 -0.43 18.82 20.62
CA ASN A 136 0.17 19.75 19.68
C ASN A 136 1.68 19.75 19.91
N ASN A 137 2.47 19.64 18.86
CA ASN A 137 3.75 20.33 18.81
C ASN A 137 3.92 20.97 17.44
N LYS A 138 3.81 22.30 17.46
CA LYS A 138 4.05 23.20 16.35
C LYS A 138 5.55 23.35 16.21
N THR A 139 6.16 22.56 15.34
CA THR A 139 7.53 22.81 14.84
C THR A 139 7.42 23.28 13.40
N ILE A 140 7.61 24.58 13.23
CA ILE A 140 7.65 25.28 11.94
C ILE A 140 8.99 24.91 11.30
N ASN A 141 9.00 23.80 10.56
CA ASN A 141 10.00 23.51 9.55
C ASN A 141 9.22 23.43 8.25
N ASN A 142 9.36 24.45 7.38
CA ASN A 142 8.63 24.52 6.12
C ASN A 142 9.27 23.58 5.08
N SER A 143 9.26 22.27 5.36
CA SER A 143 9.58 21.26 4.36
C SER A 143 8.37 21.08 3.44
N ALA A 144 8.59 20.97 2.13
CA ALA A 144 7.52 20.69 1.16
C ALA A 144 6.72 19.43 1.51
N THR A 145 7.32 18.47 2.24
CA THR A 145 6.61 17.29 2.76
C THR A 145 5.62 17.63 3.86
N ASP A 146 5.92 18.60 4.72
CA ASP A 146 5.09 18.98 5.87
C ASP A 146 3.86 19.75 5.39
N VAL A 147 4.06 20.68 4.45
CA VAL A 147 2.95 21.40 3.80
C VAL A 147 1.98 20.44 3.10
N THR A 148 2.49 19.41 2.40
CA THR A 148 1.60 18.43 1.75
C THR A 148 0.84 17.56 2.74
N HIS A 149 1.40 17.31 3.93
CA HIS A 149 0.73 16.56 4.97
C HIS A 149 -0.38 17.39 5.62
N GLU A 150 -0.10 18.65 5.93
CA GLU A 150 -1.07 19.60 6.47
C GLU A 150 -2.26 19.81 5.52
N GLN A 151 -1.98 20.05 4.23
CA GLN A 151 -3.01 20.16 3.19
C GLN A 151 -3.86 18.90 3.07
N PHE A 152 -3.26 17.71 3.19
CA PHE A 152 -4.02 16.48 3.20
C PHE A 152 -4.89 16.35 4.45
N GLU A 153 -4.39 16.68 5.64
CA GLU A 153 -5.18 16.62 6.87
C GLU A 153 -6.35 17.62 6.83
N GLU A 154 -6.16 18.79 6.22
CA GLU A 154 -7.23 19.76 5.99
C GLU A 154 -8.31 19.19 5.07
N TRP A 155 -7.92 18.67 3.89
CA TRP A 155 -8.84 18.01 2.97
C TRP A 155 -9.51 16.78 3.62
N TRP A 156 -8.75 16.02 4.40
CA TRP A 156 -9.22 14.83 5.09
C TRP A 156 -10.25 15.16 6.15
N LYS A 157 -10.12 16.30 6.86
CA LYS A 157 -11.13 16.77 7.82
C LYS A 157 -12.43 17.12 7.12
N LEU A 158 -12.35 17.80 5.98
CA LEU A 158 -13.49 18.23 5.17
C LEU A 158 -14.32 17.06 4.61
N TYR A 159 -13.69 15.93 4.28
CA TYR A 159 -14.38 14.79 3.67
C TYR A 159 -15.09 13.89 4.70
N ASP A 160 -16.42 13.80 4.70
CA ASP A 160 -17.16 13.05 5.74
C ASP A 160 -16.77 11.56 5.88
N LYS A 161 -16.54 10.87 4.75
CA LYS A 161 -16.30 9.43 4.74
C LYS A 161 -14.83 9.06 5.03
N LYS A 162 -14.52 8.61 6.24
CA LYS A 162 -13.14 8.29 6.66
C LYS A 162 -12.70 6.85 6.34
N LYS A 163 -12.48 6.51 5.07
CA LYS A 163 -11.94 5.20 4.65
C LYS A 163 -10.63 5.28 3.85
N ASP A 164 -9.76 4.30 4.05
CA ASP A 164 -8.51 4.11 3.30
C ASP A 164 -7.52 5.30 3.37
N LYS A 165 -7.40 5.97 4.55
CA LYS A 165 -6.60 7.21 4.74
C LYS A 165 -5.20 7.17 4.09
N LYS A 166 -4.43 6.09 4.29
CA LYS A 166 -3.07 5.95 3.72
C LYS A 166 -3.07 5.91 2.19
N ILE A 167 -4.04 5.24 1.58
CA ILE A 167 -4.17 5.14 0.12
C ILE A 167 -4.65 6.49 -0.43
N SER A 168 -5.62 7.11 0.23
CA SER A 168 -6.15 8.44 -0.11
C SER A 168 -5.05 9.50 -0.07
N PHE A 169 -4.15 9.47 0.92
CA PHE A 169 -2.98 10.35 0.97
C PHE A 169 -2.06 10.20 -0.24
N THR A 170 -1.79 8.95 -0.62
CA THR A 170 -0.94 8.67 -1.79
C THR A 170 -1.59 9.20 -3.07
N LYS A 171 -2.91 9.08 -3.21
CA LYS A 171 -3.66 9.63 -4.34
C LYS A 171 -3.70 11.17 -4.32
N PHE A 172 -3.92 11.77 -3.16
CA PHE A 172 -3.93 13.21 -2.97
C PHE A 172 -2.60 13.85 -3.39
N LYS A 173 -1.46 13.24 -3.03
CA LYS A 173 -0.13 13.66 -3.53
C LYS A 173 -0.04 13.64 -5.05
N SER A 174 -0.66 12.65 -5.71
CA SER A 174 -0.69 12.60 -7.17
C SER A 174 -1.58 13.68 -7.77
N CYS A 175 -2.69 14.02 -7.12
CA CYS A 175 -3.59 15.11 -7.54
C CYS A 175 -2.91 16.48 -7.43
N LEU A 176 -2.15 16.74 -6.35
CA LEU A 176 -1.37 17.98 -6.17
C LEU A 176 -0.28 18.20 -7.23
N LYS A 177 0.15 17.14 -7.93
CA LYS A 177 1.08 17.28 -9.07
C LYS A 177 0.40 17.79 -10.34
N LYS A 178 -0.93 17.70 -10.41
CA LYS A 178 -1.74 18.04 -11.59
C LYS A 178 -2.56 19.31 -11.41
N HIS A 179 -3.06 19.54 -10.20
CA HIS A 179 -3.97 20.63 -9.87
C HIS A 179 -3.56 21.31 -8.57
N SER A 180 -3.96 22.56 -8.40
CA SER A 180 -3.68 23.29 -7.17
C SER A 180 -4.49 22.74 -6.00
N PHE A 181 -3.98 22.90 -4.79
CA PHE A 181 -4.69 22.54 -3.57
C PHE A 181 -6.08 23.19 -3.50
N GLU A 182 -6.18 24.47 -3.89
CA GLU A 182 -7.45 25.21 -3.88
C GLU A 182 -8.48 24.61 -4.83
N GLN A 183 -8.07 24.21 -6.04
CA GLN A 183 -8.99 23.57 -6.98
C GLN A 183 -9.54 22.25 -6.44
N ILE A 184 -8.69 21.45 -5.80
CA ILE A 184 -9.11 20.18 -5.19
C ILE A 184 -10.08 20.44 -4.03
N MET A 185 -9.80 21.43 -3.18
CA MET A 185 -10.65 21.80 -2.05
C MET A 185 -12.01 22.32 -2.52
N GLN A 186 -12.03 23.20 -3.52
CA GLN A 186 -13.26 23.78 -4.04
C GLN A 186 -14.15 22.73 -4.69
N GLY A 187 -13.61 21.90 -5.58
CA GLY A 187 -14.37 20.83 -6.20
C GLY A 187 -14.83 19.75 -5.21
N THR A 188 -14.09 19.56 -4.11
CA THR A 188 -14.56 18.70 -3.01
C THR A 188 -15.75 19.33 -2.29
N ARG A 189 -15.73 20.64 -2.01
CA ARG A 189 -16.86 21.34 -1.38
C ARG A 189 -18.12 21.29 -2.25
N GLU A 190 -17.98 21.51 -3.55
CA GLU A 190 -19.08 21.44 -4.52
C GLU A 190 -19.65 20.02 -4.60
N TYR A 191 -18.79 19.02 -4.71
CA TYR A 191 -19.20 17.61 -4.67
C TYR A 191 -20.00 17.28 -3.40
N LEU A 192 -19.52 17.68 -2.22
CA LEU A 192 -20.20 17.37 -0.97
C LEU A 192 -21.59 18.03 -0.85
N LYS A 193 -21.82 19.19 -1.49
CA LYS A 193 -23.15 19.81 -1.55
C LYS A 193 -24.16 18.96 -2.31
N THR A 194 -23.71 18.19 -3.31
CA THR A 194 -24.60 17.31 -4.10
C THR A 194 -25.00 16.03 -3.36
N ILE A 195 -24.37 15.72 -2.23
CA ILE A 195 -24.64 14.49 -1.49
C ILE A 195 -25.82 14.69 -0.54
N THR A 196 -26.98 14.13 -0.90
CA THR A 196 -28.16 14.05 -0.04
C THR A 196 -28.07 12.87 0.93
N ASP A 197 -27.57 11.73 0.47
CA ASP A 197 -27.40 10.51 1.27
C ASP A 197 -25.95 10.02 1.26
N LYS A 198 -25.41 9.85 2.47
CA LYS A 198 -24.03 9.44 2.75
C LYS A 198 -23.65 8.08 2.15
N GLN A 199 -24.62 7.20 1.87
CA GLN A 199 -24.32 5.91 1.24
C GLN A 199 -23.78 6.08 -0.19
N TYR A 200 -24.26 7.08 -0.93
CA TYR A 200 -23.85 7.38 -2.30
C TYR A 200 -22.61 8.27 -2.39
N GLN A 201 -22.13 8.80 -1.26
CA GLN A 201 -20.84 9.47 -1.20
C GLN A 201 -19.73 8.49 -1.60
N LYS A 202 -18.95 8.87 -2.62
CA LYS A 202 -17.78 8.14 -3.10
C LYS A 202 -16.81 7.92 -1.94
N TYR A 203 -16.02 6.86 -2.01
CA TYR A 203 -14.90 6.71 -1.09
C TYR A 203 -13.81 7.74 -1.43
N PRO A 204 -13.08 8.29 -0.44
CA PRO A 204 -12.05 9.31 -0.68
C PRO A 204 -11.04 8.89 -1.74
N LYS A 205 -10.59 7.62 -1.70
CA LYS A 205 -9.67 7.06 -2.70
C LYS A 205 -10.25 7.10 -4.11
N THR A 206 -11.53 6.79 -4.27
CA THR A 206 -12.22 6.69 -5.57
C THR A 206 -12.47 8.09 -6.11
N PHE A 207 -12.89 9.00 -5.23
CA PHE A 207 -13.06 10.42 -5.55
C PHE A 207 -11.77 11.06 -6.08
N LEU A 208 -10.64 10.85 -5.39
CA LEU A 208 -9.34 11.36 -5.83
C LEU A 208 -8.80 10.62 -7.06
N THR A 209 -8.98 9.30 -7.15
CA THR A 209 -8.46 8.52 -8.29
C THR A 209 -9.13 8.89 -9.60
N ASN A 210 -10.44 9.15 -9.56
CA ASN A 210 -11.21 9.54 -10.74
C ASN A 210 -11.18 11.06 -10.98
N GLU A 211 -10.35 11.79 -10.23
CA GLU A 211 -10.23 13.25 -10.30
C GLU A 211 -11.61 13.94 -10.22
N SER A 212 -12.52 13.35 -9.44
CA SER A 212 -13.93 13.78 -9.41
C SER A 212 -14.11 15.19 -8.86
N TYR A 213 -13.09 15.78 -8.22
CA TYR A 213 -13.09 17.20 -7.83
C TYR A 213 -12.98 18.16 -9.05
N MET A 214 -12.72 17.66 -10.26
CA MET A 214 -12.72 18.46 -11.50
C MET A 214 -14.04 18.32 -12.28
N ASN A 215 -14.99 17.54 -11.78
CA ASN A 215 -16.29 17.43 -12.41
C ASN A 215 -17.12 18.69 -12.15
N ASP A 216 -17.99 19.01 -13.10
CA ASP A 216 -18.99 20.04 -12.92
C ASP A 216 -20.12 19.52 -12.01
N TYR A 217 -20.32 20.20 -10.88
CA TYR A 217 -21.41 19.94 -9.94
C TYR A 217 -22.38 21.13 -9.85
N SER A 218 -22.36 22.01 -10.86
CA SER A 218 -23.26 23.17 -10.98
C SER A 218 -24.71 22.76 -11.27
N GLU A 219 -24.95 21.50 -11.64
CA GLU A 219 -26.29 21.00 -11.90
C GLU A 219 -27.13 20.98 -10.62
N GLU A 220 -28.21 21.74 -10.68
CA GLU A 220 -29.23 21.94 -9.66
C GLU A 220 -29.63 20.64 -8.97
N ILE A 221 -29.83 20.73 -7.66
CA ILE A 221 -30.57 19.74 -6.89
C ILE A 221 -31.90 19.54 -7.62
N LYS A 222 -32.03 18.45 -8.38
CA LYS A 222 -33.32 18.07 -8.93
C LYS A 222 -34.25 17.89 -7.74
N GLU A 223 -35.24 18.76 -7.62
CA GLU A 223 -36.34 18.64 -6.66
C GLU A 223 -36.75 17.17 -6.64
N THR A 224 -36.50 16.50 -5.51
CA THR A 224 -36.86 15.08 -5.39
C THR A 224 -38.37 14.99 -5.49
N GLY A 225 -38.92 13.91 -6.09
CA GLY A 225 -40.37 13.74 -6.31
C GLY A 225 -41.26 13.83 -5.05
N ILE A 226 -40.66 13.94 -3.86
CA ILE A 226 -41.32 14.28 -2.61
C ILE A 226 -41.90 15.71 -2.66
N ASP A 227 -41.18 16.70 -3.21
CA ASP A 227 -41.65 18.08 -3.37
C ASP A 227 -42.78 18.20 -4.41
N GLN A 228 -42.79 17.33 -5.43
CA GLN A 228 -43.90 17.24 -6.38
C GLN A 228 -45.18 16.70 -5.73
N LEU A 229 -45.08 15.63 -4.95
CA LEU A 229 -46.22 15.08 -4.21
C LEU A 229 -46.75 16.06 -3.15
N GLU A 230 -45.87 16.81 -2.50
CA GLU A 230 -46.25 17.83 -1.53
C GLU A 230 -46.93 19.02 -2.21
N ARG A 231 -46.44 19.49 -3.38
CA ARG A 231 -47.15 20.49 -4.21
C ARG A 231 -48.53 20.00 -4.67
N MET A 232 -48.65 18.74 -5.09
CA MET A 232 -49.93 18.15 -5.53
C MET A 232 -50.97 18.05 -4.40
N LYS A 233 -50.54 18.05 -3.14
CA LYS A 233 -51.44 18.04 -1.99
C LYS A 233 -52.16 19.39 -1.78
N TYR A 234 -51.57 20.48 -2.28
CA TYR A 234 -52.08 21.85 -2.10
C TYR A 234 -52.57 22.50 -3.41
N ASP A 235 -52.47 21.81 -4.54
CA ASP A 235 -52.99 22.25 -5.83
C ASP A 235 -54.43 21.72 -6.03
N GLU A 236 -55.42 22.61 -5.86
CA GLU A 236 -56.85 22.29 -5.99
C GLU A 236 -57.23 21.81 -7.40
N SER A 237 -56.45 22.16 -8.43
CA SER A 237 -56.72 21.76 -9.82
C SER A 237 -56.49 20.27 -10.12
N TYR A 238 -55.90 19.54 -9.17
CA TYR A 238 -55.64 18.10 -9.29
C TYR A 238 -56.76 17.23 -8.70
N TRP A 239 -57.65 17.82 -7.91
CA TRP A 239 -58.74 17.13 -7.20
C TRP A 239 -60.14 17.47 -7.74
N ASP A 240 -60.23 18.37 -8.71
CA ASP A 240 -61.41 18.69 -9.52
C ASP A 240 -61.49 17.81 -10.79
#